data_AF-A0A3Q7YFU2-F1
#
_entry.id   AF-A0A3Q7YFU2-F1
#
_cell.length_a   1.000
_cell.length_b   1.000
_cell.length_c   1.000
_cell.angle_alpha   90.00
_cell.angle_beta   90.00
_cell.angle_gamma   90.00
#
_symmetry.space_group_name_H-M   'P 1'
#
loop_
_entity.id
_entity.type
_entity.pdbx_description
1 polymer ?
#
loop_
_entity_poly.entity_id
_entity_poly.type
_entity_poly.pdbx_seq_one_letter_code
_entity_poly.pdbx_strand_id
1 'polypeptide(L)'
;MHFGNTTTNRIESAHWRLKYMLQINNGDLCKSWDAVNMMLKNQMCIIKSSFQKTISIVDNVYTSPFYQRLHHFVSRTCLKNIDEQLKRVKMVGIDKIKCGCSIRTTHGLPCACELAYLQISATLIPLDTIHIFWRKLNMEHELEHEESLSQYDFLEELEAMKAYMKTQDIAGQIIFKAKVRELVFSHTTLKRPPHDKVKINGAIKNNKKRK
;
A
#
# COMPACT_ATOMS: atom_id res chain seq x y z
N MET A 1 21.63 6.55 -24.21
CA MET A 1 22.02 7.34 -23.02
C MET A 1 23.44 6.92 -22.63
N HIS A 2 24.44 7.76 -22.88
CA HIS A 2 25.85 7.48 -22.55
C HIS A 2 26.10 8.08 -21.16
N PHE A 3 26.21 7.24 -20.12
CA PHE A 3 26.38 7.66 -18.73
C PHE A 3 27.81 8.20 -18.44
N GLY A 4 28.31 9.12 -19.27
CA GLY A 4 29.60 9.79 -19.06
C GLY A 4 30.84 8.91 -19.25
N ASN A 5 30.72 7.72 -19.86
CA ASN A 5 31.90 6.90 -20.18
C ASN A 5 32.71 7.54 -21.33
N THR A 6 34.00 7.76 -21.11
CA THR A 6 34.96 8.24 -22.14
C THR A 6 35.94 7.17 -22.59
N THR A 7 35.86 5.95 -22.05
CA THR A 7 36.73 4.82 -22.42
C THR A 7 35.96 3.74 -23.16
N THR A 8 36.59 3.15 -24.18
CA THR A 8 36.03 2.04 -24.99
C THR A 8 36.03 0.70 -24.24
N ASN A 9 36.69 0.64 -23.07
CA ASN A 9 36.74 -0.54 -22.22
C ASN A 9 35.77 -0.42 -21.04
N ARG A 10 34.67 -1.19 -21.09
CA ARG A 10 33.62 -1.23 -20.07
C ARG A 10 34.15 -1.60 -18.68
N ILE A 11 35.19 -2.45 -18.62
CA ILE A 11 35.80 -2.91 -17.36
C ILE A 11 36.54 -1.76 -16.68
N GLU A 12 37.33 -1.00 -17.42
CA GLU A 12 38.07 0.15 -16.88
C GLU A 12 37.14 1.25 -16.38
N SER A 13 36.02 1.50 -17.08
CA SER A 13 35.04 2.50 -16.65
C SER A 13 34.37 2.13 -15.32
N ALA A 14 34.00 0.87 -15.14
CA ALA A 14 33.39 0.36 -13.90
C ALA A 14 34.40 0.37 -12.74
N HIS A 15 35.64 -0.04 -13.03
CA HIS A 15 36.73 -0.01 -12.07
C HIS A 15 37.08 1.41 -11.62
N TRP A 16 37.15 2.37 -12.55
CA TRP A 16 37.36 3.79 -12.22
C TRP A 16 36.25 4.33 -11.34
N ARG A 17 34.98 4.04 -11.68
CA ARG A 17 33.83 4.50 -10.90
C ARG A 17 33.81 3.92 -9.49
N LEU A 18 34.18 2.64 -9.33
CA LEU A 18 34.33 2.01 -8.03
C LEU A 18 35.47 2.67 -7.22
N LYS A 19 36.64 2.88 -7.83
CA LYS A 19 37.75 3.61 -7.19
C LYS A 19 37.35 5.01 -6.75
N TYR A 20 36.63 5.73 -7.59
CA TYR A 20 36.10 7.06 -7.29
C TYR A 20 35.14 7.03 -6.09
N MET A 21 34.18 6.09 -6.09
CA MET A 21 33.22 5.94 -4.99
C MET A 21 33.89 5.56 -3.67
N LEU A 22 34.92 4.70 -3.72
CA LEU A 22 35.66 4.27 -2.53
C LEU A 22 36.78 5.25 -2.14
N GLN A 23 37.07 6.26 -2.96
CA GLN A 23 38.20 7.18 -2.83
C GLN A 23 39.56 6.45 -2.72
N ILE A 24 39.69 5.31 -3.40
CA ILE A 24 40.92 4.49 -3.38
C ILE A 24 41.71 4.74 -4.65
N ASN A 25 42.92 5.29 -4.49
CA ASN A 25 43.80 5.51 -5.63
C ASN A 25 44.59 4.23 -6.00
N ASN A 26 45.13 3.48 -5.03
CA ASN A 26 45.84 2.19 -5.21
C ASN A 26 45.80 1.33 -3.93
N GLY A 27 44.74 0.56 -3.73
CA GLY A 27 44.57 -0.31 -2.54
C GLY A 27 44.67 -1.80 -2.89
N ASP A 28 45.18 -2.60 -1.96
CA ASP A 28 44.99 -4.05 -1.98
C ASP A 28 43.51 -4.41 -1.71
N LEU A 29 43.19 -5.70 -1.82
CA LEU A 29 41.83 -6.19 -1.60
C LEU A 29 41.31 -5.85 -0.18
N CYS A 30 42.18 -5.88 0.83
CA CYS A 30 41.80 -5.58 2.22
C CYS A 30 41.38 -4.11 2.38
N LYS A 31 42.15 -3.17 1.84
CA LYS A 31 41.79 -1.74 1.86
C LYS A 31 40.50 -1.46 1.09
N SER A 32 40.29 -2.18 -0.01
CA SER A 32 39.06 -2.10 -0.80
C SER A 32 37.85 -2.61 -0.01
N TRP A 33 38.00 -3.73 0.69
CA TRP A 33 36.99 -4.27 1.58
C TRP A 33 36.66 -3.31 2.73
N ASP A 34 37.66 -2.74 3.40
CA ASP A 34 37.45 -1.81 4.51
C ASP A 34 36.69 -0.56 4.07
N ALA A 35 37.03 0.00 2.90
CA ALA A 35 36.32 1.14 2.34
C ALA A 35 34.85 0.81 2.02
N VAL A 36 34.58 -0.35 1.41
CA VAL A 36 33.21 -0.81 1.16
C VAL A 36 32.44 -1.00 2.47
N ASN A 37 33.05 -1.66 3.45
CA ASN A 37 32.45 -1.89 4.77
C ASN A 37 32.12 -0.56 5.48
N MET A 38 33.02 0.41 5.45
CA MET A 38 32.78 1.74 6.02
C MET A 38 31.69 2.51 5.27
N MET A 39 31.68 2.43 3.94
CA MET A 39 30.60 3.02 3.13
C MET A 39 29.24 2.41 3.51
N LEU A 40 29.15 1.08 3.62
CA LEU A 40 27.92 0.38 4.01
C LEU A 40 27.48 0.78 5.43
N LYS A 41 28.41 0.80 6.39
CA LYS A 41 28.13 1.27 7.77
C LYS A 41 27.62 2.71 7.79
N ASN A 42 28.23 3.59 7.01
CA ASN A 42 27.79 4.99 6.89
C ASN A 42 26.37 5.08 6.30
N GLN A 43 26.09 4.34 5.24
CA GLN A 43 24.74 4.29 4.65
C GLN A 43 23.72 3.76 5.65
N MET A 44 24.04 2.69 6.39
CA MET A 44 23.17 2.17 7.45
C MET A 44 22.92 3.20 8.55
N CYS A 45 23.95 3.94 8.96
CA CYS A 45 23.82 5.00 9.96
C CYS A 45 22.92 6.13 9.47
N ILE A 46 23.08 6.56 8.22
CA ILE A 46 22.24 7.58 7.57
C ILE A 46 20.77 7.12 7.54
N ILE A 47 20.51 5.88 7.12
CA ILE A 47 19.16 5.32 7.07
C ILE A 47 18.54 5.27 8.47
N LYS A 48 19.25 4.73 9.46
CA LYS A 48 18.79 4.69 10.86
C LYS A 48 18.48 6.08 11.40
N SER A 49 19.35 7.06 11.14
CA SER A 49 19.11 8.46 11.54
C SER A 49 17.86 9.04 10.87
N SER A 50 17.64 8.74 9.59
CA SER A 50 16.45 9.20 8.86
C SER A 50 15.15 8.62 9.42
N PHE A 51 15.16 7.35 9.81
CA PHE A 51 14.02 6.71 10.47
C PHE A 51 13.77 7.32 11.85
N GLN A 52 14.82 7.46 12.66
CA GLN A 52 14.69 8.08 13.98
C GLN A 52 14.09 9.48 13.89
N LYS A 53 14.55 10.30 12.94
CA LYS A 53 13.98 11.63 12.68
C LYS A 53 12.50 11.58 12.28
N THR A 54 12.07 10.54 11.59
CA THR A 54 10.67 10.36 11.18
C THR A 54 9.79 9.98 12.38
N ILE A 55 10.34 9.15 13.27
CA ILE A 55 9.66 8.71 14.50
C ILE A 55 9.62 9.83 15.53
N SER A 56 10.63 10.69 15.63
CA SER A 56 10.69 11.70 16.69
C SER A 56 10.10 13.06 16.33
N ILE A 57 10.06 13.44 15.05
CA ILE A 57 9.72 14.79 14.61
C ILE A 57 8.65 14.75 13.53
N VAL A 58 7.57 15.49 13.75
CA VAL A 58 6.61 15.84 12.70
C VAL A 58 7.07 17.13 12.02
N ASP A 59 7.28 17.10 10.69
CA ASP A 59 7.59 18.33 9.95
C ASP A 59 6.36 19.24 9.94
N ASN A 60 6.57 20.55 10.12
CA ASN A 60 5.50 21.57 10.11
C ASN A 60 4.63 21.55 8.85
N VAL A 61 5.15 21.04 7.75
CA VAL A 61 4.43 20.90 6.47
C VAL A 61 3.30 19.86 6.57
N TYR A 62 3.41 18.88 7.46
CA TYR A 62 2.46 17.78 7.60
C TYR A 62 1.60 17.87 8.87
N THR A 63 1.51 19.05 9.50
CA THR A 63 0.72 19.28 10.72
C THR A 63 -0.80 19.21 10.48
N SER A 64 -1.25 19.22 9.22
CA SER A 64 -2.67 19.08 8.90
C SER A 64 -3.27 17.80 9.51
N PRO A 65 -4.49 17.85 10.09
CA PRO A 65 -5.17 16.68 10.65
C PRO A 65 -5.29 15.51 9.67
N PHE A 66 -5.29 15.80 8.37
CA PHE A 66 -5.37 14.79 7.32
C PHE A 66 -4.21 13.77 7.34
N TYR A 67 -3.04 14.16 7.86
CA TYR A 67 -1.87 13.30 8.02
C TYR A 67 -1.73 12.67 9.41
N GLN A 68 -2.62 12.99 10.36
CA GLN A 68 -2.47 12.65 11.78
C GLN A 68 -2.24 11.15 12.02
N ARG A 69 -2.93 10.28 11.27
CA ARG A 69 -2.80 8.82 11.39
C ARG A 69 -1.49 8.26 10.82
N LEU A 70 -0.76 9.07 10.07
CA LEU A 70 0.46 8.68 9.38
C LEU A 70 1.72 9.14 10.12
N HIS A 71 1.59 10.12 11.02
CA HIS A 71 2.70 10.64 11.81
C HIS A 71 3.41 9.52 12.54
N HIS A 72 4.74 9.50 12.49
CA HIS A 72 5.61 8.50 13.13
C HIS A 72 5.47 7.05 12.62
N PHE A 73 4.48 6.74 11.78
CA PHE A 73 4.20 5.38 11.30
C PHE A 73 4.61 5.15 9.84
N VAL A 74 4.91 6.21 9.08
CA VAL A 74 5.32 6.08 7.68
C VAL A 74 6.54 6.93 7.39
N SER A 75 7.32 6.53 6.38
CA SER A 75 8.51 7.26 5.96
C SER A 75 8.18 8.69 5.47
N ARG A 76 9.14 9.61 5.62
CA ARG A 76 9.02 10.98 5.08
C ARG A 76 8.79 10.99 3.56
N THR A 77 9.36 10.04 2.83
CA THR A 77 9.15 9.90 1.38
C THR A 77 7.71 9.52 1.05
N CYS A 78 7.06 8.68 1.88
CA CYS A 78 5.63 8.40 1.74
C CYS A 78 4.79 9.67 1.88
N LEU A 79 5.06 10.49 2.91
CA LEU A 79 4.33 11.76 3.11
C LEU A 79 4.49 12.72 1.92
N LYS A 80 5.72 12.85 1.38
CA LYS A 80 5.98 13.66 0.17
C LYS A 80 5.15 13.19 -1.04
N ASN A 81 5.12 11.89 -1.30
CA ASN A 81 4.33 11.32 -2.39
C ASN A 81 2.82 11.58 -2.20
N ILE A 82 2.31 11.45 -0.97
CA ILE A 82 0.91 11.75 -0.67
C ILE A 82 0.60 13.23 -0.89
N ASP A 83 1.50 14.14 -0.48
CA ASP A 83 1.36 15.58 -0.70
C ASP A 83 1.30 15.94 -2.19
N GLU A 84 2.14 15.30 -3.02
CA GLU A 84 2.08 15.44 -4.48
C GLU A 84 0.75 14.96 -5.05
N GLN A 85 0.20 13.85 -4.55
CA GLN A 85 -1.12 13.38 -4.97
C GLN A 85 -2.25 14.32 -4.49
N LEU A 86 -2.13 14.90 -3.30
CA LEU A 86 -3.07 15.90 -2.79
C LEU A 86 -3.10 17.16 -3.64
N LYS A 87 -1.94 17.63 -4.12
CA LYS A 87 -1.86 18.75 -5.08
C LYS A 87 -2.62 18.43 -6.38
N ARG A 88 -2.56 17.16 -6.84
CA ARG A 88 -3.28 16.70 -8.04
C ARG A 88 -4.79 16.59 -7.86
N VAL A 89 -5.31 16.52 -6.62
CA VAL A 89 -6.76 16.41 -6.35
C VAL A 89 -7.55 17.52 -7.03
N LYS A 90 -7.05 18.76 -7.02
CA LYS A 90 -7.74 19.91 -7.65
C LYS A 90 -7.98 19.71 -9.15
N MET A 91 -7.11 18.97 -9.82
CA MET A 91 -7.20 18.72 -11.26
C MET A 91 -8.03 17.47 -11.57
N VAL A 92 -7.89 16.43 -10.75
CA VAL A 92 -8.46 15.10 -11.03
C VAL A 92 -9.85 14.93 -10.41
N GLY A 93 -10.08 15.47 -9.21
CA GLY A 93 -11.25 15.17 -8.41
C GLY A 93 -11.36 13.67 -8.10
N ILE A 94 -12.58 13.14 -8.09
CA ILE A 94 -12.86 11.71 -7.86
C ILE A 94 -12.81 10.85 -9.14
N ASP A 95 -12.47 11.44 -10.29
CA ASP A 95 -12.45 10.74 -11.57
C ASP A 95 -11.24 9.80 -11.67
N LYS A 96 -11.52 8.49 -11.64
CA LYS A 96 -10.50 7.44 -11.72
C LYS A 96 -9.80 7.39 -13.07
N ILE A 97 -10.51 7.68 -14.17
CA ILE A 97 -9.94 7.66 -15.52
C ILE A 97 -8.93 8.79 -15.64
N LYS A 98 -9.31 9.99 -15.21
CA LYS A 98 -8.41 11.15 -15.17
C LYS A 98 -7.25 10.97 -14.19
N CYS A 99 -7.47 10.21 -13.10
CA CYS A 99 -6.43 9.94 -12.11
C CYS A 99 -5.33 9.02 -12.63
N GLY A 100 -5.72 7.98 -13.40
CA GLY A 100 -4.85 6.89 -13.85
C GLY A 100 -4.38 5.93 -12.75
N CYS A 101 -4.59 6.27 -11.47
CA CYS A 101 -4.28 5.47 -10.28
C CYS A 101 -2.89 4.81 -10.21
N SER A 102 -1.91 5.28 -10.99
CA SER A 102 -0.62 4.58 -11.15
C SER A 102 0.12 4.40 -9.84
N ILE A 103 0.10 5.40 -8.95
CA ILE A 103 0.80 5.35 -7.66
C ILE A 103 0.21 4.30 -6.70
N ARG A 104 -1.10 4.03 -6.82
CA ARG A 104 -1.77 2.97 -6.05
C ARG A 104 -1.24 1.60 -6.46
N THR A 105 -1.07 1.36 -7.75
CA THR A 105 -0.57 0.09 -8.27
C THR A 105 0.94 -0.08 -8.10
N THR A 106 1.71 0.97 -8.35
CA THR A 106 3.19 0.90 -8.41
C THR A 106 3.86 1.06 -7.05
N HIS A 107 3.27 1.87 -6.16
CA HIS A 107 3.86 2.20 -4.86
C HIS A 107 2.97 1.78 -3.69
N GLY A 108 1.72 1.35 -3.94
CA GLY A 108 0.80 0.97 -2.87
C GLY A 108 0.39 2.15 -1.97
N LEU A 109 0.32 3.34 -2.55
CA LEU A 109 -0.07 4.58 -1.87
C LEU A 109 -1.44 5.08 -2.35
N PRO A 110 -2.19 5.83 -1.53
CA PRO A 110 -3.44 6.43 -1.98
C PRO A 110 -3.20 7.40 -3.14
N CYS A 111 -3.99 7.23 -4.21
CA CYS A 111 -3.90 8.08 -5.39
C CYS A 111 -4.81 9.32 -5.28
N ALA A 112 -4.62 10.30 -6.16
CA ALA A 112 -5.36 11.57 -6.10
C ALA A 112 -6.89 11.40 -6.03
N CYS A 113 -7.51 10.49 -6.81
CA CYS A 113 -8.97 10.32 -6.75
C CYS A 113 -9.47 9.69 -5.45
N GLU A 114 -8.67 8.82 -4.82
CA GLU A 114 -9.00 8.26 -3.51
C GLU A 114 -8.85 9.34 -2.43
N LEU A 115 -7.80 10.15 -2.49
CA LEU A 115 -7.61 11.27 -1.56
C LEU A 115 -8.72 12.31 -1.70
N ALA A 116 -9.17 12.59 -2.93
CA ALA A 116 -10.32 13.46 -3.18
C ALA A 116 -11.60 12.91 -2.52
N TYR A 117 -11.84 11.61 -2.63
CA TYR A 117 -12.96 10.95 -1.98
C TYR A 117 -12.85 11.01 -0.45
N LEU A 118 -11.66 10.82 0.12
CA LEU A 118 -11.43 10.94 1.57
C LEU A 118 -11.71 12.36 2.06
N GLN A 119 -11.33 13.39 1.30
CA GLN A 119 -11.63 14.78 1.62
C GLN A 119 -13.13 15.07 1.63
N ILE A 120 -13.88 14.57 0.62
CA ILE A 120 -15.34 14.74 0.54
C ILE A 120 -16.05 14.02 1.68
N SER A 121 -15.58 12.83 2.04
CA SER A 121 -16.15 12.02 3.13
C SER A 121 -15.68 12.46 4.53
N ALA A 122 -14.86 13.52 4.63
CA ALA A 122 -14.24 13.98 5.88
C ALA A 122 -13.52 12.86 6.66
N THR A 123 -12.92 11.92 5.94
CA THR A 123 -12.18 10.80 6.53
C THR A 123 -10.67 11.04 6.46
N LEU A 124 -9.97 10.63 7.51
CA LEU A 124 -8.51 10.67 7.55
C LEU A 124 -7.92 9.52 6.74
N ILE A 125 -6.69 9.69 6.24
CA ILE A 125 -5.98 8.63 5.51
C ILE A 125 -5.81 7.41 6.43
N PRO A 126 -6.41 6.26 6.10
CA PRO A 126 -6.24 5.05 6.89
C PRO A 126 -4.84 4.45 6.69
N LEU A 127 -4.17 4.02 7.77
CA LEU A 127 -2.78 3.51 7.70
C LEU A 127 -2.66 2.19 6.92
N ASP A 128 -3.71 1.38 6.92
CA ASP A 128 -3.87 0.15 6.15
C ASP A 128 -3.89 0.41 4.64
N THR A 129 -4.26 1.61 4.19
CA THR A 129 -4.18 1.99 2.78
C THR A 129 -2.75 2.26 2.31
N ILE A 130 -1.77 2.26 3.21
CA ILE A 130 -0.36 2.47 2.88
C ILE A 130 0.36 1.13 2.96
N HIS A 131 1.02 0.78 1.85
CA HIS A 131 1.78 -0.46 1.75
C HIS A 131 2.88 -0.56 2.82
N ILE A 132 3.10 -1.79 3.32
CA ILE A 132 4.00 -2.07 4.44
C ILE A 132 5.43 -1.57 4.23
N PHE A 133 5.90 -1.57 2.98
CA PHE A 133 7.17 -0.98 2.59
C PHE A 133 7.40 0.43 3.15
N TRP A 134 6.37 1.29 3.10
CA TRP A 134 6.47 2.66 3.57
C TRP A 134 6.35 2.80 5.08
N ARG A 135 5.80 1.79 5.75
CA ARG A 135 5.61 1.72 7.21
C ARG A 135 6.83 1.15 7.93
N LYS A 136 7.73 0.48 7.19
CA LYS A 136 8.97 -0.07 7.73
C LYS A 136 9.97 1.04 8.02
N LEU A 137 10.10 1.40 9.29
CA LEU A 137 11.00 2.45 9.80
C LEU A 137 12.17 1.86 10.63
N ASN A 138 12.51 0.60 10.41
CA ASN A 138 13.66 -0.05 11.03
C ASN A 138 14.41 -0.88 9.98
N MET A 139 15.69 -1.12 10.28
CA MET A 139 16.58 -1.97 9.47
C MET A 139 16.79 -3.34 10.11
N GLU A 140 16.17 -3.58 11.26
CA GLU A 140 16.21 -4.89 11.90
C GLU A 140 15.54 -5.87 10.94
N HIS A 141 16.26 -6.96 10.66
CA HIS A 141 15.57 -8.16 10.25
C HIS A 141 14.68 -8.51 11.44
N GLU A 142 13.37 -8.44 11.23
CA GLU A 142 12.50 -9.43 11.84
C GLU A 142 13.10 -10.75 11.35
N LEU A 143 14.03 -11.32 12.14
CA LEU A 143 14.04 -12.77 12.25
C LEU A 143 12.59 -13.04 12.57
N GLU A 144 11.88 -13.62 11.62
CA GLU A 144 10.53 -14.06 11.85
C GLU A 144 10.64 -14.93 13.10
N HIS A 145 10.30 -14.36 14.27
CA HIS A 145 9.71 -15.15 15.31
C HIS A 145 8.40 -15.62 14.67
N GLU A 146 8.48 -16.71 13.89
CA GLU A 146 7.33 -17.54 13.53
C GLU A 146 6.50 -17.86 14.80
N GLU A 147 7.12 -17.76 15.98
CA GLU A 147 6.52 -17.89 17.31
C GLU A 147 5.49 -16.81 17.71
N SER A 148 5.36 -15.68 17.00
CA SER A 148 4.39 -14.63 17.39
C SER A 148 3.07 -14.65 16.61
N LEU A 149 3.00 -15.35 15.47
CA LEU A 149 1.73 -15.62 14.77
C LEU A 149 1.15 -16.98 15.13
N SER A 150 1.93 -17.86 15.78
CA SER A 150 1.48 -19.17 16.26
C SER A 150 0.58 -19.11 17.49
N GLN A 151 0.39 -17.95 18.12
CA GLN A 151 -0.47 -17.85 19.31
C GLN A 151 -1.97 -17.71 18.99
N TYR A 152 -2.34 -17.57 17.71
CA TYR A 152 -3.73 -17.60 17.29
C TYR A 152 -3.92 -18.67 16.21
N ASP A 153 -3.87 -19.92 16.64
CA ASP A 153 -4.25 -21.06 15.79
C ASP A 153 -5.78 -21.10 15.66
N PHE A 154 -6.31 -20.53 14.56
CA PHE A 154 -7.74 -20.53 14.25
C PHE A 154 -8.23 -21.88 13.65
N LEU A 155 -7.36 -22.89 13.61
CA LEU A 155 -7.70 -24.18 13.01
C LEU A 155 -8.79 -24.90 13.81
N GLU A 156 -8.72 -24.85 15.15
CA GLU A 156 -9.70 -25.50 16.03
C GLU A 156 -11.11 -24.91 15.82
N GLU A 157 -11.25 -23.58 15.73
CA GLU A 157 -12.51 -22.92 15.43
C GLU A 157 -13.02 -23.24 14.02
N LEU A 158 -12.13 -23.34 13.03
CA LEU A 158 -12.49 -23.71 11.66
C LEU A 158 -13.01 -25.15 11.60
N GLU A 159 -12.38 -26.07 12.34
CA GLU A 159 -12.83 -27.45 12.45
C GLU A 159 -14.16 -27.56 13.19
N ALA A 160 -14.34 -26.82 14.28
CA ALA A 160 -15.60 -26.72 15.00
C ALA A 160 -16.72 -26.18 14.11
N MET A 161 -16.45 -25.16 13.28
CA MET A 161 -17.40 -24.64 12.30
C MET A 161 -17.77 -25.68 11.23
N LYS A 162 -16.79 -26.46 10.73
CA LYS A 162 -17.05 -27.55 9.78
C LYS A 162 -17.88 -28.66 10.40
N ALA A 163 -17.58 -29.04 11.64
CA ALA A 163 -18.34 -30.04 12.39
C ALA A 163 -19.78 -29.58 12.63
N TYR A 164 -19.97 -28.34 13.09
CA TYR A 164 -21.29 -27.74 13.27
C TYR A 164 -22.09 -27.68 11.96
N MET A 165 -21.46 -27.32 10.85
CA MET A 165 -22.13 -27.30 9.54
C MET A 165 -22.66 -28.69 9.17
N LYS A 166 -21.90 -29.76 9.43
CA LYS A 166 -22.31 -31.14 9.13
C LYS A 166 -23.47 -31.64 9.98
N THR A 167 -23.71 -31.07 11.16
CA THR A 167 -24.86 -31.45 12.01
C THR A 167 -26.17 -30.76 11.60
N GLN A 168 -26.11 -29.74 10.74
CA GLN A 168 -27.29 -29.05 10.24
C GLN A 168 -27.93 -29.78 9.05
N ASP A 169 -29.23 -29.55 8.89
CA ASP A 169 -29.98 -29.96 7.70
C ASP A 169 -29.58 -29.13 6.46
N ILE A 170 -30.07 -29.51 5.29
CA ILE A 170 -29.69 -28.86 4.01
C ILE A 170 -29.96 -27.35 4.04
N ALA A 171 -31.08 -26.93 4.63
CA ALA A 171 -31.43 -25.52 4.76
C ALA A 171 -30.47 -24.77 5.70
N GLY A 172 -30.15 -25.36 6.86
CA GLY A 172 -29.19 -24.82 7.82
C GLY A 172 -27.78 -24.71 7.23
N GLN A 173 -27.33 -25.69 6.43
CA GLN A 173 -26.04 -25.65 5.75
C GLN A 173 -25.95 -24.49 4.75
N ILE A 174 -27.01 -24.23 3.98
CA ILE A 174 -27.06 -23.11 3.03
C ILE A 174 -26.96 -21.77 3.76
N ILE A 175 -27.72 -21.60 4.85
CA ILE A 175 -27.72 -20.38 5.65
C ILE A 175 -26.36 -20.15 6.32
N PHE A 176 -25.79 -21.21 6.91
CA PHE A 176 -24.49 -21.15 7.56
C PHE A 176 -23.38 -20.76 6.57
N LYS A 177 -23.37 -21.38 5.37
CA LYS A 177 -22.44 -21.02 4.29
C LYS A 177 -22.59 -19.57 3.85
N ALA A 178 -23.82 -19.06 3.77
CA ALA A 178 -24.07 -17.65 3.42
C ALA A 178 -23.51 -16.69 4.48
N LYS A 179 -23.72 -16.98 5.77
CA LYS A 179 -23.18 -16.16 6.87
C LYS A 179 -21.66 -16.18 6.94
N VAL A 180 -21.04 -17.36 6.80
CA VAL A 180 -19.57 -17.46 6.71
C VAL A 180 -19.05 -16.65 5.53
N ARG A 181 -19.73 -16.70 4.39
CA ARG A 181 -19.35 -15.91 3.21
C ARG A 181 -19.48 -14.40 3.43
N GLU A 182 -20.52 -13.96 4.13
CA GLU A 182 -20.71 -12.55 4.50
C GLU A 182 -19.59 -12.04 5.43
N LEU A 183 -19.18 -12.87 6.40
CA LEU A 183 -18.09 -12.56 7.32
C LEU A 183 -16.72 -12.53 6.61
N VAL A 184 -16.43 -13.55 5.80
CA VAL A 184 -15.12 -13.70 5.12
C VAL A 184 -14.99 -12.75 3.92
N PHE A 185 -16.09 -12.43 3.23
CA PHE A 185 -16.09 -11.63 2.01
C PHE A 185 -17.02 -10.41 2.14
N SER A 186 -16.95 -9.69 3.25
CA SER A 186 -17.78 -8.51 3.54
C SER A 186 -17.78 -7.45 2.42
N HIS A 187 -16.61 -7.24 1.80
CA HIS A 187 -16.41 -6.29 0.70
C HIS A 187 -17.07 -6.68 -0.64
N THR A 188 -17.50 -7.95 -0.81
CA THR A 188 -18.25 -8.41 -2.00
C THR A 188 -19.71 -8.76 -1.71
N THR A 189 -20.08 -8.92 -0.43
CA THR A 189 -21.39 -9.44 0.00
C THR A 189 -22.34 -8.34 0.49
N LEU A 190 -21.84 -7.13 0.76
CA LEU A 190 -22.66 -5.94 1.01
C LEU A 190 -23.46 -5.57 -0.24
N LYS A 191 -24.73 -6.01 -0.29
CA LYS A 191 -25.73 -5.52 -1.25
C LYS A 191 -25.98 -4.04 -0.94
N ARG A 192 -25.39 -3.15 -1.72
CA ARG A 192 -25.91 -1.78 -1.82
C ARG A 192 -27.36 -1.85 -2.32
N PRO A 193 -28.28 -1.02 -1.78
CA PRO A 193 -29.63 -0.95 -2.32
C PRO A 193 -29.54 -0.54 -3.80
N PRO A 194 -30.41 -1.09 -4.67
CA PRO A 194 -30.46 -0.66 -6.06
C PRO A 194 -30.76 0.83 -6.10
N HIS A 195 -30.08 1.56 -6.99
CA HIS A 195 -30.53 2.90 -7.36
C HIS A 195 -31.97 2.79 -7.87
N ASP A 196 -32.80 3.66 -7.30
CA ASP A 196 -34.24 3.87 -7.47
C ASP A 196 -35.00 3.04 -8.51
N LYS A 197 -36.21 2.63 -8.11
CA LYS A 197 -37.22 2.02 -8.98
C LYS A 197 -37.36 2.87 -10.24
N VAL A 198 -36.90 2.34 -11.37
CA VAL A 198 -37.28 2.83 -12.69
C VAL A 198 -38.80 2.83 -12.74
N LYS A 199 -39.41 4.01 -12.91
CA LYS A 199 -40.83 4.14 -13.26
C LYS A 199 -41.03 3.47 -14.62
N ILE A 200 -41.43 2.21 -14.60
CA ILE A 200 -42.01 1.56 -15.78
C ILE A 200 -43.42 2.11 -15.87
N ASN A 201 -43.61 3.11 -16.74
CA ASN A 201 -44.92 3.63 -17.08
C ASN A 201 -45.81 2.46 -17.54
N GLY A 202 -47.03 2.43 -17.00
CA GLY A 202 -48.01 1.38 -17.26
C GLY A 202 -48.38 1.21 -18.74
N ALA A 203 -48.92 0.03 -19.01
CA ALA A 203 -49.25 -0.52 -20.31
C ALA A 203 -50.14 0.37 -21.21
N ILE A 204 -49.83 0.38 -22.52
CA ILE A 204 -50.78 0.80 -23.57
C ILE A 204 -51.62 -0.42 -23.96
N LYS A 205 -52.91 -0.40 -23.62
CA LYS A 205 -53.92 -1.36 -24.10
C LYS A 205 -54.28 -1.01 -25.55
N ASN A 206 -53.91 -1.89 -26.50
CA ASN A 206 -54.40 -1.82 -27.87
C ASN A 206 -55.82 -2.41 -27.96
N ASN A 207 -56.83 -1.54 -28.09
CA ASN A 207 -58.19 -1.96 -28.46
C ASN A 207 -58.23 -2.29 -29.96
N LYS A 208 -58.11 -3.58 -30.32
CA LYS A 208 -58.51 -4.06 -31.65
C LYS A 208 -60.04 -4.14 -31.73
N LYS A 209 -60.65 -3.24 -32.51
CA LYS A 209 -62.04 -3.39 -32.97
C LYS A 209 -62.10 -4.56 -33.95
N ARG A 210 -62.90 -5.58 -33.64
CA ARG A 210 -63.36 -6.60 -34.60
C ARG A 210 -64.44 -5.98 -35.48
N LYS A 211 -64.27 -6.07 -36.80
CA LYS A 211 -65.34 -6.09 -37.80
C LYS A 211 -65.29 -7.45 -38.46
#